data_AF-A0A5B8SNP8-F1
#
_entry.id   AF-A0A5B8SNP8-F1
#
_cell.length_a   1.000
_cell.length_b   1.000
_cell.length_c   1.000
_cell.angle_alpha   90.00
_cell.angle_beta   90.00
_cell.angle_gamma   90.00
#
_symmetry.space_group_name_H-M   'P 1'
#
loop_
_entity.id
_entity.type
_entity.pdbx_description
1 polymer ?
#
loop_
_entity_poly.entity_id
_entity_poly.type
_entity_poly.pdbx_seq_one_letter_code
_entity_poly.pdbx_strand_id
1 'polypeptide(L)'
;MLRRLFSRSAAIPQTTEGYLSPQSGNALLSTPRRQSMIKMLWDTTSLTQQVFDEYLLAPIKRYAELVQLLPASESHHHAYAGGMLDHALEMACYGLRLRQRHLLPPGAKPEDQSSAGELWSAAIIYGALMHDVAKVLVDIEIHLEDGREWQVWHGTIPIPYRVRYRQGREYHLHSAVNPLLCQQVLGGRVMDWLMSQPKLFALFMYTIAGHPERGGIIAELIHQADRASVAKALGGDPVQALSAPAESIQRKLAEGLRYLVREQFKVNKRGGQAWLTDDSLWLVSPRAINELKAHLYAQGIKSIPADLNRLYGELHAHGLIEEVEEGKHVWKCEVIDGDWHQSFNMLKLPPTLIWGVEGRPNSFSGKLNVEGAGAVEEEKGEGGDKHQKRQDREGGQAYSQTAETETAANRQPQKQTIEPSITAVATTSPSNTAIDDDIMALFPEVGAAEPQNTDESNGSSSGQSHNLFGPNSSKSANVPNTITKSNEVNSNNSSDLGEQFWQWLKAGLADHSILINDTKAPVHVVNGTYFLVSPGIFKRFSTTVLNDEEQWKAVQKRFQKLGIHVRSQGQNIHKVSVEGPNKIRTLMGYLLKDPKQVSQKTPPDNWVLTLLTAKGEGEKSDA
;
A
#
# COMPACT_ATOMS: atom_id res chain seq x y z
N MET A 1 -63.24 13.47 -20.78
CA MET A 1 -62.20 13.86 -21.76
C MET A 1 -60.89 14.08 -21.01
N LEU A 2 -59.91 13.21 -21.26
CA LEU A 2 -58.54 13.34 -20.75
C LEU A 2 -57.81 14.49 -21.45
N ARG A 3 -57.07 15.33 -20.71
CA ARG A 3 -55.86 15.99 -21.24
C ARG A 3 -54.74 15.96 -20.20
N ARG A 4 -53.78 15.08 -20.45
CA ARG A 4 -52.38 15.14 -19.99
C ARG A 4 -51.73 16.39 -20.57
N LEU A 5 -50.92 17.12 -19.81
CA LEU A 5 -49.74 17.82 -20.32
C LEU A 5 -48.63 17.88 -19.25
N PHE A 6 -47.73 16.90 -19.37
CA PHE A 6 -46.27 16.90 -19.17
C PHE A 6 -45.65 17.60 -17.94
N SER A 7 -45.17 16.75 -17.01
CA SER A 7 -44.07 17.04 -16.10
C SER A 7 -42.85 17.55 -16.87
N ARG A 8 -42.33 18.73 -16.47
CA ARG A 8 -40.98 19.16 -16.85
C ARG A 8 -40.01 18.08 -16.35
N SER A 9 -39.35 17.42 -17.30
CA SER A 9 -38.15 16.64 -17.02
C SER A 9 -37.17 17.55 -16.29
N ALA A 10 -36.82 17.19 -15.05
CA ALA A 10 -35.76 17.87 -14.33
C ALA A 10 -34.48 17.68 -15.15
N ALA A 11 -33.99 18.78 -15.73
CA ALA A 11 -32.70 18.78 -16.40
C ALA A 11 -31.65 18.37 -15.37
N ILE A 12 -30.94 17.28 -15.63
CA ILE A 12 -29.73 16.91 -14.91
C ILE A 12 -28.77 18.10 -15.12
N PRO A 13 -28.35 18.82 -14.06
CA PRO A 13 -27.40 19.90 -14.22
C PRO A 13 -26.14 19.31 -14.86
N GLN A 14 -25.79 19.80 -16.05
CA GLN A 14 -24.52 19.49 -16.67
C GLN A 14 -23.45 20.04 -15.74
N THR A 15 -22.75 19.16 -15.05
CA THR A 15 -21.54 19.50 -14.30
C THR A 15 -20.58 20.21 -15.24
N THR A 16 -20.23 21.44 -14.89
CA THR A 16 -19.09 22.15 -15.46
C THR A 16 -17.85 21.25 -15.40
N GLU A 17 -17.06 21.27 -16.47
CA GLU A 17 -15.88 20.40 -16.64
C GLU A 17 -14.95 20.53 -15.41
N GLY A 18 -14.72 19.42 -14.70
CA GLY A 18 -13.86 19.35 -13.52
C GLY A 18 -14.53 19.52 -12.13
N TYR A 19 -15.85 19.72 -12.05
CA TYR A 19 -16.59 19.76 -10.79
C TYR A 19 -17.36 18.46 -10.51
N LEU A 20 -17.35 18.03 -9.24
CA LEU A 20 -18.08 16.89 -8.70
C LEU A 20 -19.39 17.36 -8.07
N SER A 21 -20.51 16.71 -8.39
CA SER A 21 -21.79 16.98 -7.72
C SER A 21 -21.85 16.33 -6.33
N PRO A 22 -22.32 17.04 -5.29
CA PRO A 22 -22.58 16.44 -3.98
C PRO A 22 -23.60 15.32 -4.08
N GLN A 23 -23.37 14.25 -3.32
CA GLN A 23 -24.22 13.07 -3.28
C GLN A 23 -24.69 12.80 -1.85
N SER A 24 -25.88 12.20 -1.71
CA SER A 24 -26.36 11.70 -0.42
C SER A 24 -25.53 10.50 0.05
N GLY A 25 -25.52 10.24 1.35
CA GLY A 25 -24.82 9.08 1.92
C GLY A 25 -25.35 7.77 1.35
N ASN A 26 -26.66 7.67 1.10
CA ASN A 26 -27.25 6.50 0.45
C ASN A 26 -26.71 6.29 -0.97
N ALA A 27 -26.59 7.35 -1.76
CA ALA A 27 -26.06 7.26 -3.13
C ALA A 27 -24.57 6.86 -3.11
N LEU A 28 -23.77 7.47 -2.23
CA LEU A 28 -22.35 7.16 -2.07
C LEU A 28 -22.13 5.71 -1.63
N LEU A 29 -22.98 5.17 -0.75
CA LEU A 29 -22.85 3.80 -0.26
C LEU A 29 -23.45 2.76 -1.22
N SER A 30 -24.16 3.15 -2.28
CA SER A 30 -24.93 2.24 -3.14
C SER A 30 -24.09 1.32 -4.04
N THR A 31 -22.77 1.53 -4.11
CA THR A 31 -21.91 0.69 -4.96
C THR A 31 -21.89 -0.76 -4.44
N PRO A 32 -21.81 -1.78 -5.32
CA PRO A 32 -21.82 -3.18 -4.88
C PRO A 32 -20.74 -3.50 -3.84
N ARG A 33 -19.53 -2.93 -4.01
CA ARG A 33 -18.42 -3.07 -3.07
C ARG A 33 -18.76 -2.50 -1.69
N ARG A 34 -19.29 -1.27 -1.62
CA ARG A 34 -19.65 -0.63 -0.35
C ARG A 34 -20.81 -1.33 0.33
N GLN A 35 -21.79 -1.81 -0.43
CA GLN A 35 -22.88 -2.63 0.09
C GLN A 35 -22.37 -3.97 0.66
N SER A 36 -21.41 -4.62 0.01
CA SER A 36 -20.78 -5.83 0.53
C SER A 36 -20.04 -5.59 1.85
N MET A 37 -19.31 -4.47 1.97
CA MET A 37 -18.64 -4.10 3.23
C MET A 37 -19.65 -3.79 4.34
N ILE A 38 -20.71 -3.04 4.05
CA ILE A 38 -21.80 -2.77 5.01
C ILE A 38 -22.45 -4.09 5.46
N LYS A 39 -22.70 -5.00 4.53
CA LYS A 39 -23.23 -6.32 4.85
C LYS A 39 -22.30 -7.09 5.77
N MET A 40 -20.98 -7.03 5.55
CA MET A 40 -20.02 -7.64 6.47
C MET A 40 -20.09 -7.03 7.88
N LEU A 41 -20.19 -5.70 8.00
CA LEU A 41 -20.35 -5.05 9.30
C LEU A 41 -21.63 -5.52 9.99
N TRP A 42 -22.71 -5.70 9.23
CA TRP A 42 -23.96 -6.27 9.73
C TRP A 42 -23.77 -7.72 10.19
N ASP A 43 -23.23 -8.60 9.34
CA ASP A 43 -23.05 -10.03 9.62
C ASP A 43 -22.08 -10.29 10.79
N THR A 44 -21.20 -9.33 11.12
CA THR A 44 -20.20 -9.44 12.19
C THR A 44 -20.60 -8.75 13.50
N THR A 45 -21.78 -8.11 13.55
CA THR A 45 -22.33 -7.50 14.77
C THR A 45 -23.64 -8.18 15.16
N SER A 46 -23.90 -8.30 16.46
CA SER A 46 -25.11 -8.99 16.95
C SER A 46 -26.28 -8.04 17.18
N LEU A 47 -26.32 -6.93 16.43
CA LEU A 47 -27.30 -5.85 16.61
C LEU A 47 -28.63 -6.19 15.92
N THR A 48 -29.74 -5.66 16.45
CA THR A 48 -31.00 -5.66 15.70
C THR A 48 -30.91 -4.69 14.53
N GLN A 49 -31.71 -4.89 13.47
CA GLN A 49 -31.67 -4.04 12.27
C GLN A 49 -31.87 -2.56 12.61
N GLN A 50 -32.84 -2.26 13.48
CA GLN A 50 -33.12 -0.90 13.91
C GLN A 50 -31.93 -0.26 14.62
N VAL A 51 -31.27 -1.01 15.52
CA VAL A 51 -30.09 -0.51 16.25
C VAL A 51 -28.90 -0.36 15.32
N PHE A 52 -28.66 -1.29 14.40
CA PHE A 52 -27.61 -1.16 13.40
C PHE A 52 -27.84 0.06 12.51
N ASP A 53 -29.07 0.26 12.02
CA ASP A 53 -29.40 1.38 11.16
C ASP A 53 -29.15 2.72 11.85
N GLU A 54 -29.53 2.83 13.13
CA GLU A 54 -29.43 4.07 13.91
C GLU A 54 -28.00 4.33 14.43
N TYR A 55 -27.32 3.29 14.93
CA TYR A 55 -26.04 3.44 15.64
C TYR A 55 -24.82 3.16 14.76
N LEU A 56 -24.91 2.40 13.66
CA LEU A 56 -23.76 2.13 12.78
C LEU A 56 -23.96 2.73 11.39
N LEU A 57 -25.06 2.40 10.72
CA LEU A 57 -25.28 2.84 9.34
C LEU A 57 -25.51 4.35 9.23
N ALA A 58 -26.23 4.97 10.18
CA ALA A 58 -26.43 6.42 10.16
C ALA A 58 -25.12 7.21 10.34
N PRO A 59 -24.20 6.88 11.26
CA PRO A 59 -22.87 7.47 11.27
C PRO A 59 -22.08 7.26 9.98
N ILE A 60 -22.12 6.05 9.39
CA ILE A 60 -21.44 5.76 8.11
C ILE A 60 -22.01 6.64 6.98
N LYS A 61 -23.33 6.86 6.95
CA LYS A 61 -23.98 7.75 5.98
C LYS A 61 -23.55 9.21 6.17
N ARG A 62 -23.51 9.70 7.41
CA ARG A 62 -23.03 11.08 7.70
C ARG A 62 -21.56 11.24 7.37
N TYR A 63 -20.72 10.25 7.69
CA TYR A 63 -19.32 10.20 7.28
C TYR A 63 -19.20 10.31 5.76
N ALA A 64 -19.93 9.47 5.01
CA ALA A 64 -19.96 9.50 3.55
C ALA A 64 -20.37 10.88 3.02
N GLU A 65 -21.38 11.53 3.61
CA GLU A 65 -21.82 12.86 3.19
C GLU A 65 -20.81 13.97 3.47
N LEU A 66 -19.96 13.83 4.49
CA LEU A 66 -18.90 14.78 4.80
C LEU A 66 -17.68 14.59 3.90
N VAL A 67 -17.28 13.34 3.66
CA VAL A 67 -16.08 13.02 2.84
C VAL A 67 -16.36 12.91 1.35
N GLN A 68 -17.63 12.78 0.94
CA GLN A 68 -18.07 12.72 -0.45
C GLN A 68 -17.18 11.80 -1.33
N LEU A 69 -16.61 12.34 -2.40
CA LEU A 69 -15.70 11.65 -3.32
C LEU A 69 -14.23 12.08 -3.09
N LEU A 70 -13.88 12.50 -1.88
CA LEU A 70 -12.50 12.89 -1.57
C LEU A 70 -11.55 11.66 -1.65
N PRO A 71 -10.32 11.85 -2.15
CA PRO A 71 -9.27 10.84 -2.04
C PRO A 71 -8.75 10.75 -0.60
N ALA A 72 -8.28 9.58 -0.17
CA ALA A 72 -7.67 9.41 1.16
C ALA A 72 -6.17 9.79 1.18
N SER A 73 -5.54 9.83 0.01
CA SER A 73 -4.11 10.08 -0.17
C SER A 73 -3.81 10.73 -1.54
N GLU A 74 -2.63 11.34 -1.71
CA GLU A 74 -2.20 11.93 -3.00
C GLU A 74 -1.65 10.91 -3.99
N SER A 75 -1.04 9.84 -3.50
CA SER A 75 -0.15 8.99 -4.29
C SER A 75 -0.20 7.51 -3.92
N HIS A 76 -1.11 7.12 -3.01
CA HIS A 76 -1.27 5.75 -2.55
C HIS A 76 -2.55 5.11 -3.12
N HIS A 77 -2.84 3.88 -2.68
CA HIS A 77 -3.91 3.06 -3.23
C HIS A 77 -5.32 3.65 -3.11
N HIS A 78 -5.52 4.64 -2.23
CA HIS A 78 -6.79 5.36 -2.08
C HIS A 78 -6.74 6.78 -2.66
N ALA A 79 -5.82 7.05 -3.60
CA ALA A 79 -5.69 8.31 -4.34
C ALA A 79 -6.66 8.42 -5.53
N TYR A 80 -7.91 8.01 -5.33
CA TYR A 80 -8.98 8.09 -6.33
C TYR A 80 -10.25 8.69 -5.72
N ALA A 81 -11.19 9.09 -6.58
CA ALA A 81 -12.45 9.68 -6.15
C ALA A 81 -13.28 8.72 -5.28
N GLY A 82 -13.52 9.11 -4.02
CA GLY A 82 -14.21 8.29 -3.02
C GLY A 82 -13.31 7.33 -2.25
N GLY A 83 -11.99 7.39 -2.46
CA GLY A 83 -11.02 6.54 -1.76
C GLY A 83 -11.05 6.71 -0.24
N MET A 84 -11.39 7.90 0.27
CA MET A 84 -11.53 8.14 1.72
C MET A 84 -12.69 7.37 2.36
N LEU A 85 -13.79 7.20 1.62
CA LEU A 85 -14.93 6.40 2.08
C LEU A 85 -14.61 4.90 2.05
N ASP A 86 -13.98 4.44 0.97
CA ASP A 86 -13.62 3.04 0.81
C ASP A 86 -12.59 2.61 1.86
N HIS A 87 -11.56 3.42 2.09
CA HIS A 87 -10.54 3.16 3.11
C HIS A 87 -11.13 3.01 4.51
N ALA A 88 -12.01 3.92 4.92
CA ALA A 88 -12.65 3.87 6.24
C ALA A 88 -13.55 2.63 6.42
N LEU A 89 -14.30 2.23 5.38
CA LEU A 89 -15.12 1.02 5.42
C LEU A 89 -14.27 -0.25 5.48
N GLU A 90 -13.17 -0.30 4.74
CA GLU A 90 -12.22 -1.42 4.79
C GLU A 90 -11.59 -1.56 6.17
N MET A 91 -11.14 -0.45 6.76
CA MET A 91 -10.60 -0.44 8.11
C MET A 91 -11.62 -0.89 9.15
N ALA A 92 -12.87 -0.44 9.05
CA ALA A 92 -13.93 -0.90 9.95
C ALA A 92 -14.13 -2.42 9.86
N CYS A 93 -14.15 -2.95 8.64
CA CYS A 93 -14.26 -4.38 8.37
C CYS A 93 -13.08 -5.18 8.96
N TYR A 94 -11.84 -4.73 8.73
CA TYR A 94 -10.64 -5.35 9.29
C TYR A 94 -10.61 -5.27 10.83
N GLY A 95 -10.96 -4.11 11.38
CA GLY A 95 -11.02 -3.88 12.82
C GLY A 95 -11.98 -4.86 13.52
N LEU A 96 -13.17 -5.08 12.97
CA LEU A 96 -14.12 -6.05 13.52
C LEU A 96 -13.62 -7.50 13.45
N ARG A 97 -12.95 -7.89 12.37
CA ARG A 97 -12.35 -9.23 12.26
C ARG A 97 -11.22 -9.44 13.24
N LEU A 98 -10.36 -8.43 13.42
CA LEU A 98 -9.31 -8.48 14.43
C LEU A 98 -9.90 -8.57 15.84
N ARG A 99 -10.96 -7.80 16.12
CA ARG A 99 -11.71 -7.83 17.38
C ARG A 99 -12.23 -9.23 17.73
N GLN A 100 -12.64 -10.06 16.77
CA GLN A 100 -13.13 -11.43 17.06
C GLN A 100 -12.13 -12.31 17.81
N ARG A 101 -10.84 -11.96 17.80
CA ARG A 101 -9.77 -12.66 18.54
C ARG A 101 -9.59 -12.17 19.97
N HIS A 102 -10.24 -11.08 20.34
CA HIS A 102 -10.09 -10.42 21.62
C HIS A 102 -11.38 -10.53 22.43
N LEU A 103 -11.24 -10.95 23.68
CA LEU A 103 -12.30 -10.81 24.67
C LEU A 103 -12.27 -9.38 25.20
N LEU A 104 -13.24 -8.57 24.74
CA LEU A 104 -13.37 -7.16 25.10
C LEU A 104 -14.60 -6.97 25.99
N PRO A 105 -14.52 -6.18 27.08
CA PRO A 105 -13.35 -5.44 27.59
C PRO A 105 -12.23 -6.34 28.16
N PRO A 106 -10.95 -5.95 28.06
CA PRO A 106 -9.83 -6.72 28.62
C PRO A 106 -9.95 -6.87 30.15
N GLY A 107 -9.82 -8.10 30.64
CA GLY A 107 -9.83 -8.40 32.08
C GLY A 107 -11.19 -8.26 32.78
N ALA A 108 -12.26 -8.00 32.04
CA ALA A 108 -13.63 -8.04 32.57
C ALA A 108 -14.14 -9.47 32.70
N LYS A 109 -15.19 -9.67 33.50
CA LYS A 109 -15.84 -10.98 33.63
C LYS A 109 -16.55 -11.36 32.32
N PRO A 110 -16.74 -12.66 32.02
CA PRO A 110 -17.42 -13.09 30.79
C PRO A 110 -18.80 -12.45 30.58
N GLU A 111 -19.57 -12.23 31.64
CA GLU A 111 -20.89 -11.59 31.58
C GLU A 111 -20.79 -10.10 31.18
N ASP A 112 -19.78 -9.41 31.71
CA ASP A 112 -19.49 -8.02 31.38
C ASP A 112 -18.96 -7.90 29.94
N GLN A 113 -18.16 -8.87 29.48
CA GLN A 113 -17.68 -8.95 28.10
C GLN A 113 -18.81 -9.21 27.10
N SER A 114 -19.74 -10.10 27.43
CA SER A 114 -20.90 -10.38 26.61
C SER A 114 -21.83 -9.16 26.51
N SER A 115 -22.10 -8.48 27.64
CA SER A 115 -22.99 -7.31 27.67
C SER A 115 -22.40 -6.04 27.06
N ALA A 116 -21.09 -5.83 27.18
CA ALA A 116 -20.39 -4.68 26.62
C ALA A 116 -19.86 -4.90 25.19
N GLY A 117 -19.79 -6.14 24.73
CA GLY A 117 -19.06 -6.53 23.53
C GLY A 117 -19.46 -5.74 22.29
N GLU A 118 -20.75 -5.51 22.07
CA GLU A 118 -21.26 -4.80 20.89
C GLU A 118 -20.90 -3.31 20.91
N LEU A 119 -20.86 -2.68 22.09
CA LEU A 119 -20.41 -1.29 22.21
C LEU A 119 -18.91 -1.17 21.87
N TRP A 120 -18.10 -2.17 22.24
CA TRP A 120 -16.69 -2.21 21.86
C TRP A 120 -16.49 -2.48 20.36
N SER A 121 -17.32 -3.33 19.74
CA SER A 121 -17.36 -3.49 18.27
C SER A 121 -17.63 -2.15 17.59
N ALA A 122 -18.66 -1.45 18.05
CA ALA A 122 -19.07 -0.17 17.52
C ALA A 122 -17.97 0.89 17.68
N ALA A 123 -17.30 0.94 18.83
CA ALA A 123 -16.18 1.84 19.08
C ALA A 123 -15.02 1.64 18.10
N ILE A 124 -14.75 0.41 17.66
CA ILE A 124 -13.72 0.11 16.64
C ILE A 124 -14.15 0.61 15.27
N ILE A 125 -15.42 0.39 14.88
CA ILE A 125 -15.98 0.93 13.64
C ILE A 125 -15.91 2.46 13.65
N TYR A 126 -16.34 3.11 14.73
CA TYR A 126 -16.26 4.55 14.88
C TYR A 126 -14.82 5.04 14.82
N GLY A 127 -13.89 4.32 15.45
CA GLY A 127 -12.48 4.68 15.43
C GLY A 127 -11.90 4.60 14.02
N ALA A 128 -12.23 3.57 13.25
CA ALA A 128 -11.85 3.44 11.85
C ALA A 128 -12.40 4.60 10.98
N LEU A 129 -13.68 4.95 11.15
CA LEU A 129 -14.29 6.10 10.48
C LEU A 129 -13.59 7.41 10.86
N MET A 130 -13.26 7.59 12.13
CA MET A 130 -12.76 8.85 12.67
C MET A 130 -11.25 9.04 12.56
N HIS A 131 -10.45 7.99 12.33
CA HIS A 131 -8.99 8.09 12.47
C HIS A 131 -8.32 9.09 11.50
N ASP A 132 -8.94 9.31 10.33
CA ASP A 132 -8.44 10.19 9.27
C ASP A 132 -9.49 11.18 8.76
N VAL A 133 -10.64 11.28 9.43
CA VAL A 133 -11.75 12.10 8.92
C VAL A 133 -11.36 13.57 8.80
N ALA A 134 -10.53 14.09 9.70
CA ALA A 134 -10.17 15.50 9.69
C ALA A 134 -9.18 15.88 8.57
N LYS A 135 -8.72 14.93 7.74
CA LYS A 135 -8.04 15.26 6.48
C LYS A 135 -8.90 16.18 5.60
N VAL A 136 -10.23 16.04 5.67
CA VAL A 136 -11.17 16.94 4.95
C VAL A 136 -11.13 18.39 5.45
N LEU A 137 -10.61 18.64 6.65
CA LEU A 137 -10.47 19.98 7.24
C LEU A 137 -9.09 20.56 6.92
N VAL A 138 -8.03 19.81 7.23
CA VAL A 138 -6.67 20.37 7.33
C VAL A 138 -5.71 19.90 6.24
N ASP A 139 -6.06 18.88 5.46
CA ASP A 139 -5.22 18.37 4.37
C ASP A 139 -5.78 18.73 2.98
N ILE A 140 -7.10 18.91 2.88
CA ILE A 140 -7.81 19.12 1.62
C ILE A 140 -8.50 20.49 1.62
N GLU A 141 -8.36 21.22 0.52
CA GLU A 141 -9.14 22.40 0.18
C GLU A 141 -10.33 21.98 -0.69
N ILE A 142 -11.53 22.40 -0.28
CA ILE A 142 -12.77 22.18 -1.04
C ILE A 142 -13.18 23.50 -1.67
N HIS A 143 -13.23 23.55 -3.00
CA HIS A 143 -13.57 24.75 -3.77
C HIS A 143 -14.91 24.54 -4.45
N LEU A 144 -15.89 25.37 -4.08
CA LEU A 144 -17.23 25.33 -4.65
C LEU A 144 -17.26 25.97 -6.04
N GLU A 145 -18.26 25.61 -6.84
CA GLU A 145 -18.46 26.14 -8.20
C GLU A 145 -18.64 27.67 -8.23
N ASP A 146 -19.16 28.27 -7.17
CA ASP A 146 -19.29 29.72 -7.03
C ASP A 146 -18.00 30.45 -6.61
N GLY A 147 -16.89 29.71 -6.51
CA GLY A 147 -15.56 30.23 -6.19
C GLY A 147 -15.23 30.32 -4.70
N ARG A 148 -16.17 30.00 -3.80
CA ARG A 148 -15.91 29.99 -2.35
C ARG A 148 -15.13 28.74 -1.93
N GLU A 149 -14.26 28.88 -0.93
CA GLU A 149 -13.71 27.73 -0.20
C GLU A 149 -14.75 27.25 0.82
N TRP A 150 -14.95 25.93 0.91
CA TRP A 150 -15.86 25.30 1.86
C TRP A 150 -15.10 24.70 3.04
N GLN A 151 -15.63 24.92 4.24
CA GLN A 151 -15.11 24.33 5.47
C GLN A 151 -16.14 23.35 6.03
N VAL A 152 -15.70 22.13 6.32
CA VAL A 152 -16.59 21.00 6.62
C VAL A 152 -17.36 21.16 7.94
N TRP A 153 -16.89 21.99 8.87
CA TRP A 153 -17.67 22.31 10.09
C TRP A 153 -18.98 23.05 9.79
N HIS A 154 -19.17 23.62 8.60
CA HIS A 154 -20.45 24.19 8.16
C HIS A 154 -21.45 23.13 7.66
N GLY A 155 -21.05 21.85 7.66
CA GLY A 155 -21.89 20.72 7.26
C GLY A 155 -21.51 20.14 5.89
N THR A 156 -22.48 19.50 5.25
CA THR A 156 -22.30 18.84 3.96
C THR A 156 -22.06 19.84 2.84
N ILE A 157 -21.32 19.41 1.81
CA ILE A 157 -20.98 20.27 0.67
C ILE A 157 -22.26 20.65 -0.10
N PRO A 158 -22.60 21.94 -0.24
CA PRO A 158 -23.94 22.36 -0.68
C PRO A 158 -24.13 22.39 -2.21
N ILE A 159 -23.06 22.56 -2.98
CA ILE A 159 -23.09 22.73 -4.45
C ILE A 159 -21.90 22.00 -5.10
N PRO A 160 -21.86 21.84 -6.44
CA PRO A 160 -20.73 21.23 -7.13
C PRO A 160 -19.38 21.78 -6.66
N TYR A 161 -18.42 20.89 -6.48
CA TYR A 161 -17.15 21.18 -5.84
C TYR A 161 -15.99 20.49 -6.54
N ARG A 162 -14.80 21.02 -6.33
CA ARG A 162 -13.53 20.38 -6.67
C ARG A 162 -12.63 20.39 -5.45
N VAL A 163 -11.67 19.49 -5.43
CA VAL A 163 -10.75 19.36 -4.30
C VAL A 163 -9.31 19.46 -4.75
N ARG A 164 -8.46 20.01 -3.89
CA ARG A 164 -7.02 19.94 -4.01
C ARG A 164 -6.42 19.70 -2.64
N TYR A 165 -5.21 19.18 -2.60
CA TYR A 165 -4.47 19.12 -1.35
C TYR A 165 -3.85 20.48 -1.01
N ARG A 166 -3.83 20.79 0.29
CA ARG A 166 -3.15 21.98 0.85
C ARG A 166 -1.64 21.82 0.70
N GLN A 167 -1.00 22.88 0.24
CA GLN A 167 0.47 22.99 0.17
C GLN A 167 1.04 23.28 1.55
N GLY A 168 2.15 22.63 1.93
CA GLY A 168 2.79 22.82 3.23
C GLY A 168 1.97 22.33 4.43
N ARG A 169 1.08 21.36 4.23
CA ARG A 169 0.22 20.81 5.29
C ARG A 169 1.03 20.17 6.42
N GLU A 170 0.58 20.36 7.64
CA GLU A 170 1.13 19.68 8.81
C GLU A 170 0.54 18.26 8.90
N TYR A 171 1.32 17.28 8.46
CA TYR A 171 0.87 15.88 8.34
C TYR A 171 0.38 15.21 9.63
N HIS A 172 0.62 15.80 10.81
CA HIS A 172 0.13 15.26 12.09
C HIS A 172 -1.12 15.97 12.62
N LEU A 173 -1.48 17.11 12.02
CA LEU A 173 -2.56 17.95 12.53
C LEU A 173 -3.92 17.25 12.39
N HIS A 174 -4.16 16.51 11.31
CA HIS A 174 -5.44 15.82 11.11
C HIS A 174 -5.72 14.83 12.24
N SER A 175 -4.70 14.09 12.70
CA SER A 175 -4.85 13.16 13.83
C SER A 175 -5.27 13.87 15.11
N ALA A 176 -4.74 15.08 15.37
CA ALA A 176 -5.09 15.85 16.57
C ALA A 176 -6.51 16.46 16.52
N VAL A 177 -7.01 16.77 15.31
CA VAL A 177 -8.27 17.51 15.14
C VAL A 177 -9.49 16.66 14.76
N ASN A 178 -9.34 15.34 14.59
CA ASN A 178 -10.46 14.41 14.39
C ASN A 178 -11.62 14.59 15.39
N PRO A 179 -11.38 14.83 16.71
CA PRO A 179 -12.47 15.03 17.67
C PRO A 179 -13.45 16.15 17.32
N LEU A 180 -13.04 17.16 16.53
CA LEU A 180 -13.92 18.25 16.10
C LEU A 180 -15.10 17.76 15.25
N LEU A 181 -14.93 16.64 14.54
CA LEU A 181 -15.96 16.07 13.67
C LEU A 181 -16.77 14.95 14.35
N CYS A 182 -16.45 14.56 15.58
CA CYS A 182 -17.15 13.48 16.29
C CYS A 182 -18.66 13.67 16.31
N GLN A 183 -19.14 14.85 16.71
CA GLN A 183 -20.58 15.08 16.82
C GLN A 183 -21.26 15.09 15.44
N GLN A 184 -20.59 15.60 14.40
CA GLN A 184 -21.15 15.65 13.04
C GLN A 184 -21.22 14.26 12.41
N VAL A 185 -20.21 13.41 12.66
CA VAL A 185 -20.17 12.04 12.13
C VAL A 185 -21.01 11.10 12.99
N LEU A 186 -20.74 10.99 14.29
CA LEU A 186 -21.33 10.00 15.18
C LEU A 186 -22.72 10.40 15.69
N GLY A 187 -22.97 11.69 15.90
CA GLY A 187 -24.23 12.20 16.45
C GLY A 187 -24.38 11.96 17.96
N GLY A 188 -25.32 12.68 18.58
CA GLY A 188 -25.49 12.69 20.04
C GLY A 188 -25.77 11.31 20.65
N ARG A 189 -26.68 10.52 20.06
CA ARG A 189 -27.04 9.19 20.57
C ARG A 189 -25.87 8.21 20.65
N VAL A 190 -24.98 8.23 19.66
CA VAL A 190 -23.77 7.39 19.67
C VAL A 190 -22.79 7.88 20.75
N MET A 191 -22.65 9.19 20.91
CA MET A 191 -21.81 9.76 21.96
C MET A 191 -22.35 9.41 23.35
N ASP A 192 -23.67 9.48 23.55
CA ASP A 192 -24.33 9.06 24.80
C ASP A 192 -24.11 7.57 25.06
N TRP A 193 -24.18 6.72 24.03
CA TRP A 193 -23.95 5.28 24.15
C TRP A 193 -22.49 4.96 24.50
N LEU A 194 -21.50 5.62 23.88
CA LEU A 194 -20.10 5.50 24.27
C LEU A 194 -19.86 5.95 25.72
N MET A 195 -20.50 7.05 26.13
CA MET A 195 -20.41 7.59 27.50
C MET A 195 -21.02 6.69 28.57
N SER A 196 -21.87 5.72 28.20
CA SER A 196 -22.33 4.66 29.12
C SER A 196 -21.16 3.83 29.69
N GLN A 197 -20.02 3.81 28.99
CA GLN A 197 -18.76 3.24 29.46
C GLN A 197 -17.64 4.30 29.38
N PRO A 198 -17.45 5.12 30.43
CA PRO A 198 -16.48 6.23 30.41
C PRO A 198 -15.05 5.81 30.09
N LYS A 199 -14.64 4.60 30.50
CA LYS A 199 -13.32 4.05 30.17
C LYS A 199 -13.16 3.80 28.67
N LEU A 200 -14.16 3.20 28.03
CA LEU A 200 -14.16 2.99 26.58
C LEU A 200 -14.19 4.33 25.83
N PHE A 201 -15.03 5.26 26.28
CA PHE A 201 -15.07 6.62 25.72
C PHE A 201 -13.68 7.28 25.76
N ALA A 202 -12.97 7.20 26.89
CA ALA A 202 -11.63 7.74 27.01
C ALA A 202 -10.64 7.07 26.05
N LEU A 203 -10.63 5.72 25.97
CA LEU A 203 -9.77 4.99 25.03
C LEU A 203 -10.05 5.39 23.58
N PHE A 204 -11.33 5.48 23.21
CA PHE A 204 -11.77 5.92 21.89
C PHE A 204 -11.28 7.35 21.58
N MET A 205 -11.52 8.31 22.49
CA MET A 205 -11.14 9.70 22.30
C MET A 205 -9.62 9.88 22.20
N TYR A 206 -8.83 9.20 23.04
CA TYR A 206 -7.37 9.23 22.92
C TYR A 206 -6.89 8.66 21.59
N THR A 207 -7.53 7.58 21.13
CA THR A 207 -7.17 6.95 19.85
C THR A 207 -7.37 7.92 18.69
N ILE A 208 -8.56 8.53 18.58
CA ILE A 208 -8.87 9.42 17.46
C ILE A 208 -8.14 10.75 17.54
N ALA A 209 -7.71 11.19 18.73
CA ALA A 209 -6.95 12.43 18.94
C ALA A 209 -5.44 12.27 18.70
N GLY A 210 -4.98 11.12 18.20
CA GLY A 210 -3.56 10.89 17.91
C GLY A 210 -2.71 10.51 19.12
N HIS A 211 -3.31 9.97 20.18
CA HIS A 211 -2.63 9.46 21.38
C HIS A 211 -2.74 7.94 21.51
N PRO A 212 -2.14 7.14 20.59
CA PRO A 212 -2.28 5.69 20.58
C PRO A 212 -1.76 5.03 21.86
N GLU A 213 -0.76 5.64 22.52
CA GLU A 213 -0.22 5.18 23.81
C GLU A 213 -1.26 5.19 24.94
N ARG A 214 -2.31 6.01 24.81
CA ARG A 214 -3.44 6.08 25.75
C ARG A 214 -4.70 5.42 25.21
N GLY A 215 -4.75 5.09 23.92
CA GLY A 215 -5.90 4.46 23.26
C GLY A 215 -6.03 2.95 23.50
N GLY A 216 -4.98 2.31 24.02
CA GLY A 216 -4.98 0.89 24.39
C GLY A 216 -5.36 -0.02 23.22
N ILE A 217 -6.17 -1.04 23.51
CA ILE A 217 -6.56 -2.05 22.51
C ILE A 217 -7.36 -1.46 21.33
N ILE A 218 -8.09 -0.34 21.52
CA ILE A 218 -8.80 0.32 20.42
C ILE A 218 -7.80 0.90 19.41
N ALA A 219 -6.78 1.62 19.90
CA ALA A 219 -5.70 2.14 19.06
C ALA A 219 -4.89 1.04 18.37
N GLU A 220 -4.61 -0.06 19.08
CA GLU A 220 -3.90 -1.20 18.52
C GLU A 220 -4.67 -1.82 17.34
N LEU A 221 -5.96 -2.11 17.53
CA LEU A 221 -6.81 -2.72 16.50
C LEU A 221 -6.97 -1.81 15.27
N ILE A 222 -7.09 -0.50 15.47
CA ILE A 222 -7.19 0.46 14.35
C ILE A 222 -5.87 0.55 13.59
N HIS A 223 -4.74 0.57 14.29
CA HIS A 223 -3.42 0.60 13.64
C HIS A 223 -3.14 -0.69 12.84
N GLN A 224 -3.53 -1.85 13.39
CA GLN A 224 -3.44 -3.12 12.67
C GLN A 224 -4.37 -3.16 11.44
N ALA A 225 -5.59 -2.63 11.56
CA ALA A 225 -6.55 -2.54 10.47
C ALA A 225 -6.06 -1.63 9.32
N ASP A 226 -5.47 -0.48 9.65
CA ASP A 226 -4.85 0.42 8.67
C ASP A 226 -3.74 -0.32 7.87
N ARG A 227 -2.82 -0.97 8.59
CA ARG A 227 -1.74 -1.76 7.96
C ARG A 227 -2.26 -2.87 7.05
N ALA A 228 -3.31 -3.59 7.48
CA ALA A 228 -3.92 -4.65 6.68
C ALA A 228 -4.55 -4.11 5.39
N SER A 229 -5.19 -2.94 5.47
CA SER A 229 -5.78 -2.27 4.30
C SER A 229 -4.71 -1.86 3.27
N VAL A 230 -3.59 -1.31 3.72
CA VAL A 230 -2.47 -0.90 2.87
C VAL A 230 -1.75 -2.09 2.23
N ALA A 231 -1.53 -3.17 2.99
CA ALA A 231 -0.83 -4.36 2.50
C ALA A 231 -1.59 -5.07 1.38
N LYS A 232 -2.92 -5.23 1.52
CA LYS A 232 -3.77 -5.81 0.47
C LYS A 232 -3.65 -5.04 -0.84
N ALA A 233 -3.65 -3.70 -0.74
CA ALA A 233 -3.66 -2.84 -1.91
C ALA A 233 -2.31 -2.84 -2.65
N LEU A 234 -1.20 -3.05 -1.94
CA LEU A 234 0.14 -3.24 -2.50
C LEU A 234 0.37 -4.64 -3.11
N GLY A 235 -0.62 -5.54 -3.04
CA GLY A 235 -0.51 -6.93 -3.49
C GLY A 235 0.26 -7.83 -2.52
N GLY A 236 0.39 -7.40 -1.26
CA GLY A 236 0.95 -8.20 -0.16
C GLY A 236 -0.13 -8.97 0.59
N ASP A 237 0.28 -10.02 1.31
CA ASP A 237 -0.60 -10.83 2.15
C ASP A 237 -1.01 -10.06 3.43
N PRO A 238 -2.31 -9.80 3.67
CA PRO A 238 -2.79 -9.14 4.88
C PRO A 238 -2.42 -9.89 6.17
N VAL A 239 -2.33 -11.24 6.14
CA VAL A 239 -1.92 -12.06 7.29
C VAL A 239 -0.47 -11.78 7.66
N GLN A 240 0.40 -11.67 6.66
CA GLN A 240 1.81 -11.37 6.84
C GLN A 240 2.03 -9.93 7.34
N ALA A 241 1.20 -8.99 6.90
CA ALA A 241 1.22 -7.60 7.36
C ALA A 241 0.80 -7.46 8.83
N LEU A 242 -0.15 -8.26 9.31
CA LEU A 242 -0.55 -8.34 10.72
C LEU A 242 0.51 -9.03 11.61
N SER A 243 1.32 -9.91 11.03
CA SER A 243 2.37 -10.66 11.72
C SER A 243 3.72 -9.94 11.77
N ALA A 244 3.89 -8.85 11.00
CA ALA A 244 5.12 -8.05 10.98
C ALA A 244 5.21 -7.13 12.22
N PRO A 245 6.40 -6.95 12.85
CA PRO A 245 6.56 -6.19 14.09
C PRO A 245 5.88 -4.82 14.08
N ALA A 246 5.24 -4.44 15.18
CA ALA A 246 4.31 -3.31 15.35
C ALA A 246 4.85 -1.88 15.10
N GLU A 247 6.10 -1.72 14.69
CA GLU A 247 6.75 -0.40 14.58
C GLU A 247 7.13 -0.09 13.12
N SER A 248 6.55 0.98 12.58
CA SER A 248 6.88 1.49 11.25
C SER A 248 8.36 1.84 11.15
N ILE A 249 8.96 1.61 9.97
CA ILE A 249 10.37 1.95 9.72
C ILE A 249 10.62 3.45 9.96
N GLN A 250 9.65 4.31 9.64
CA GLN A 250 9.67 5.74 9.95
C GLN A 250 9.80 6.01 11.44
N ARG A 251 9.01 5.34 12.29
CA ARG A 251 9.07 5.49 13.74
C ARG A 251 10.42 5.05 14.28
N LYS A 252 10.93 3.91 13.81
CA LYS A 252 12.26 3.40 14.17
C LYS A 252 13.39 4.34 13.78
N LEU A 253 13.35 4.88 12.56
CA LEU A 253 14.33 5.87 12.09
C LEU A 253 14.26 7.16 12.92
N ALA A 254 13.05 7.67 13.20
CA ALA A 254 12.84 8.86 14.02
C ALA A 254 13.27 8.67 15.49
N GLU A 255 12.91 7.55 16.12
CA GLU A 255 13.31 7.22 17.49
C GLU A 255 14.81 6.97 17.61
N GLY A 256 15.42 6.29 16.63
CA GLY A 256 16.87 6.12 16.55
C GLY A 256 17.60 7.46 16.43
N LEU A 257 17.12 8.37 15.57
CA LEU A 257 17.66 9.72 15.45
C LEU A 257 17.51 10.51 16.76
N ARG A 258 16.34 10.46 17.41
CA ARG A 258 16.11 11.12 18.71
C ARG A 258 17.07 10.63 19.78
N TYR A 259 17.19 9.30 19.93
CA TYR A 259 18.07 8.70 20.92
C TYR A 259 19.53 9.09 20.67
N LEU A 260 20.00 8.96 19.43
CA LEU A 260 21.39 9.28 19.10
C LEU A 260 21.70 10.75 19.32
N VAL A 261 20.85 11.67 18.87
CA VAL A 261 21.10 13.10 19.02
C VAL A 261 21.05 13.56 20.48
N ARG A 262 20.17 12.98 21.31
CA ARG A 262 20.02 13.36 22.72
C ARG A 262 21.07 12.71 23.63
N GLU A 263 21.36 11.44 23.42
CA GLU A 263 22.11 10.62 24.39
C GLU A 263 23.55 10.31 23.96
N GLN A 264 23.85 10.36 22.66
CA GLN A 264 25.14 9.89 22.12
C GLN A 264 25.95 10.95 21.38
N PHE A 265 25.29 11.79 20.58
CA PHE A 265 25.97 12.76 19.73
C PHE A 265 26.42 13.98 20.53
N LYS A 266 27.61 14.47 20.17
CA LYS A 266 28.10 15.75 20.67
C LYS A 266 27.55 16.86 19.79
N VAL A 267 26.53 17.57 20.29
CA VAL A 267 25.93 18.73 19.60
C VAL A 267 26.77 20.00 19.83
N ASN A 268 26.99 20.79 18.77
CA ASN A 268 27.66 22.10 18.81
C ASN A 268 29.09 22.08 19.38
N LYS A 269 29.83 20.99 19.11
CA LYS A 269 31.24 20.85 19.53
C LYS A 269 32.10 20.48 18.33
N ARG A 270 33.34 20.97 18.33
CA ARG A 270 34.35 20.58 17.33
C ARG A 270 34.55 19.05 17.35
N GLY A 271 34.47 18.44 16.17
CA GLY A 271 34.51 16.98 16.00
C GLY A 271 33.24 16.24 16.43
N GLY A 272 32.17 16.95 16.76
CA GLY A 272 30.85 16.40 17.05
C GLY A 272 30.09 15.99 15.79
N GLN A 273 29.06 15.17 15.99
CA GLN A 273 28.24 14.60 14.91
C GLN A 273 27.07 15.50 14.49
N ALA A 274 26.75 16.52 15.30
CA ALA A 274 25.57 17.35 15.11
C ALA A 274 25.83 18.83 15.38
N TRP A 275 25.26 19.70 14.54
CA TRP A 275 25.30 21.15 14.67
C TRP A 275 23.88 21.71 14.61
N LEU A 276 23.45 22.41 15.64
CA LEU A 276 22.11 22.97 15.77
C LEU A 276 22.19 24.48 15.51
N THR A 277 21.55 24.96 14.44
CA THR A 277 21.30 26.39 14.21
C THR A 277 19.90 26.76 14.73
N ASP A 278 19.51 28.02 14.60
CA ASP A 278 18.17 28.46 15.02
C ASP A 278 17.06 27.75 14.23
N ASP A 279 17.29 27.53 12.94
CA ASP A 279 16.29 26.99 12.02
C ASP A 279 16.41 25.48 11.77
N SER A 280 17.59 24.88 11.96
CA SER A 280 17.83 23.50 11.49
C SER A 280 18.86 22.75 12.31
N LEU A 281 18.70 21.42 12.37
CA LEU A 281 19.68 20.50 12.90
C LEU A 281 20.47 19.90 11.73
N TRP A 282 21.79 19.95 11.80
CA TRP A 282 22.68 19.45 10.77
C TRP A 282 23.45 18.24 11.30
N LEU A 283 23.32 17.10 10.62
CA LEU A 283 24.03 15.87 10.98
C LEU A 283 25.18 15.59 10.03
N VAL A 284 26.38 15.36 10.56
CA VAL A 284 27.58 15.07 9.76
C VAL A 284 27.47 13.68 9.11
N SER A 285 27.51 13.65 7.79
CA SER A 285 27.37 12.46 6.94
C SER A 285 28.73 12.04 6.34
N PRO A 286 29.05 10.74 6.22
CA PRO A 286 28.19 9.57 6.50
C PRO A 286 28.19 9.12 7.96
N ARG A 287 29.06 9.70 8.81
CA ARG A 287 29.32 9.23 10.18
C ARG A 287 28.05 9.08 11.03
N ALA A 288 27.25 10.13 11.17
CA ALA A 288 26.03 10.11 12.00
C ALA A 288 25.01 9.08 11.51
N ILE A 289 24.95 8.83 10.20
CA ILE A 289 23.98 7.91 9.59
C ILE A 289 24.45 6.46 9.67
N ASN A 290 25.76 6.23 9.61
CA ASN A 290 26.33 4.93 9.94
C ASN A 290 26.12 4.57 11.41
N GLU A 291 26.24 5.54 12.33
CA GLU A 291 25.90 5.34 13.75
C GLU A 291 24.40 5.03 13.95
N LEU A 292 23.50 5.70 13.21
CA LEU A 292 22.06 5.37 13.16
C LEU A 292 21.81 3.94 12.67
N LYS A 293 22.44 3.57 11.56
CA LYS A 293 22.32 2.24 10.98
C LYS A 293 22.80 1.15 11.94
N ALA A 294 23.94 1.38 12.60
CA ALA A 294 24.49 0.47 13.61
C ALA A 294 23.55 0.33 14.83
N HIS A 295 22.99 1.43 15.32
CA HIS A 295 22.03 1.43 16.42
C HIS A 295 20.78 0.61 16.10
N LEU A 296 20.21 0.79 14.91
CA LEU A 296 19.01 0.08 14.50
C LEU A 296 19.27 -1.41 14.24
N TYR A 297 20.45 -1.78 13.71
CA TYR A 297 20.83 -3.19 13.61
C TYR A 297 21.02 -3.85 14.98
N ALA A 298 21.59 -3.14 15.95
CA ALA A 298 21.73 -3.65 17.32
C ALA A 298 20.37 -3.93 17.99
N GLN A 299 19.33 -3.20 17.59
CA GLN A 299 17.93 -3.43 18.00
C GLN A 299 17.22 -4.53 17.19
N GLY A 300 17.93 -5.22 16.29
CA GLY A 300 17.37 -6.33 15.49
C GLY A 300 16.60 -5.90 14.25
N ILE A 301 16.63 -4.62 13.87
CA ILE A 301 15.91 -4.08 12.71
C ILE A 301 16.74 -4.32 11.44
N LYS A 302 16.35 -5.33 10.65
CA LYS A 302 17.08 -5.72 9.42
C LYS A 302 16.52 -5.11 8.13
N SER A 303 15.38 -4.40 8.19
CA SER A 303 14.68 -3.84 7.03
C SER A 303 15.30 -2.56 6.46
N ILE A 304 16.43 -2.10 7.02
CA ILE A 304 17.08 -0.85 6.63
C ILE A 304 17.99 -1.08 5.42
N PRO A 305 17.92 -0.22 4.39
CA PRO A 305 18.81 -0.28 3.23
C PRO A 305 20.29 -0.37 3.61
N ALA A 306 21.02 -1.27 2.95
CA ALA A 306 22.47 -1.36 3.11
C ALA A 306 23.19 -0.16 2.45
N ASP A 307 22.63 0.36 1.37
CA ASP A 307 23.14 1.50 0.61
C ASP A 307 22.74 2.83 1.27
N LEU A 308 23.72 3.75 1.43
CA LEU A 308 23.51 5.04 2.10
C LEU A 308 22.61 5.99 1.30
N ASN A 309 22.70 5.99 -0.04
CA ASN A 309 21.83 6.82 -0.88
C ASN A 309 20.37 6.38 -0.75
N ARG A 310 20.13 5.07 -0.73
CA ARG A 310 18.80 4.51 -0.51
C ARG A 310 18.30 4.84 0.90
N LEU A 311 19.17 4.81 1.91
CA LEU A 311 18.80 5.21 3.27
C LEU A 311 18.47 6.72 3.37
N TYR A 312 19.20 7.59 2.67
CA TYR A 312 18.84 9.01 2.60
C TYR A 312 17.50 9.21 1.91
N GLY A 313 17.25 8.50 0.80
CA GLY A 313 15.96 8.52 0.12
C GLY A 313 14.81 8.07 1.04
N GLU A 314 15.03 7.05 1.88
CA GLU A 314 14.05 6.59 2.86
C GLU A 314 13.80 7.62 3.97
N LEU A 315 14.86 8.23 4.51
CA LEU A 315 14.75 9.31 5.49
C LEU A 315 13.98 10.52 4.91
N HIS A 316 14.25 10.86 3.66
CA HIS A 316 13.58 11.97 2.96
C HIS A 316 12.12 11.64 2.65
N ALA A 317 11.82 10.44 2.14
CA ALA A 317 10.46 9.99 1.84
C ALA A 317 9.55 10.00 3.08
N HIS A 318 10.14 9.85 4.27
CA HIS A 318 9.47 9.94 5.55
C HIS A 318 9.50 11.32 6.21
N GLY A 319 10.01 12.35 5.51
CA GLY A 319 10.05 13.73 5.99
C GLY A 319 11.03 13.97 7.14
N LEU A 320 12.01 13.10 7.32
CA LEU A 320 12.98 13.19 8.42
C LEU A 320 14.17 14.09 8.09
N ILE A 321 14.46 14.28 6.80
CA ILE A 321 15.54 15.14 6.29
C ILE A 321 15.04 16.02 5.14
N GLU A 322 15.68 17.17 4.91
CA GLU A 322 15.39 18.09 3.81
C GLU A 322 16.34 17.87 2.62
N GLU A 323 15.79 18.04 1.42
CA GLU A 323 16.49 17.92 0.14
C GLU A 323 17.15 19.24 -0.28
N VAL A 324 18.34 19.14 -0.89
CA VAL A 324 19.10 20.29 -1.42
C VAL A 324 18.60 20.69 -2.79
N GLU A 325 18.48 19.69 -3.67
CA GLU A 325 18.07 19.75 -5.08
C GLU A 325 17.39 18.42 -5.42
N GLU A 326 16.49 18.38 -6.41
CA GLU A 326 15.71 17.18 -6.78
C GLU A 326 16.60 15.92 -6.93
N GLY A 327 16.46 14.97 -6.02
CA GLY A 327 17.22 13.73 -5.90
C GLY A 327 18.52 13.78 -5.08
N LYS A 328 18.85 14.90 -4.40
CA LYS A 328 20.10 15.07 -3.61
C LYS A 328 19.83 15.55 -2.18
N HIS A 329 20.18 14.72 -1.21
CA HIS A 329 19.86 14.99 0.20
C HIS A 329 21.06 15.46 1.05
N VAL A 330 22.27 15.50 0.48
CA VAL A 330 23.50 15.87 1.21
C VAL A 330 23.89 17.31 0.89
N TRP A 331 24.06 18.10 1.94
CA TRP A 331 24.44 19.50 1.92
C TRP A 331 25.93 19.65 2.18
N LYS A 332 26.65 20.42 1.37
CA LYS A 332 28.01 20.83 1.68
C LYS A 332 27.94 22.11 2.53
N CYS A 333 28.45 22.02 3.75
CA CYS A 333 28.37 23.10 4.73
C CYS A 333 29.76 23.47 5.26
N GLU A 334 30.04 24.77 5.40
CA GLU A 334 31.21 25.28 6.10
C GLU A 334 30.82 25.74 7.51
N VAL A 335 31.45 25.18 8.54
CA VAL A 335 31.24 25.57 9.93
C VAL A 335 32.40 26.45 10.38
N ILE A 336 32.06 27.63 10.90
CA ILE A 336 33.00 28.65 11.37
C ILE A 336 32.78 28.87 12.87
N ASP A 337 33.81 28.55 13.67
CA ASP A 337 33.84 28.70 15.14
C ASP A 337 35.07 29.53 15.56
N GLY A 338 34.93 30.86 15.54
CA GLY A 338 36.05 31.78 15.73
C GLY A 338 37.02 31.71 14.56
N ASP A 339 38.31 31.44 14.83
CA ASP A 339 39.35 31.27 13.79
C ASP A 339 39.36 29.86 13.17
N TRP A 340 38.47 28.97 13.62
CA TRP A 340 38.39 27.60 13.11
C TRP A 340 37.31 27.49 12.03
N HIS A 341 37.68 26.97 10.87
CA HIS A 341 36.82 26.76 9.71
C HIS A 341 36.98 25.33 9.23
N GLN A 342 35.87 24.65 8.95
CA GLN A 342 35.90 23.29 8.40
C GLN A 342 34.66 23.01 7.57
N SER A 343 34.86 22.41 6.40
CA SER A 343 33.78 21.95 5.53
C SER A 343 33.37 20.51 5.85
N PHE A 344 32.07 20.25 5.82
CA PHE A 344 31.47 18.93 6.04
C PHE A 344 30.35 18.67 5.03
N ASN A 345 30.13 17.39 4.75
CA ASN A 345 28.89 16.91 4.14
C ASN A 345 27.89 16.62 5.26
N MET A 346 26.68 17.18 5.16
CA MET A 346 25.69 17.11 6.22
C MET A 346 24.29 16.82 5.69
N LEU A 347 23.43 16.23 6.53
CA LEU A 347 21.99 16.17 6.31
C LEU A 347 21.31 17.26 7.12
N LYS A 348 20.31 17.91 6.53
CA LYS A 348 19.50 18.93 7.19
C LYS A 348 18.23 18.30 7.74
N LEU A 349 17.98 18.48 9.02
CA LEU A 349 16.85 17.91 9.76
C LEU A 349 16.05 19.04 10.44
N PRO A 350 14.72 18.91 10.53
CA PRO A 350 13.91 19.81 11.34
C PRO A 350 14.19 19.57 12.84
N PRO A 351 14.51 20.60 13.64
CA PRO A 351 14.80 20.44 15.07
C PRO A 351 13.63 19.84 15.85
N THR A 352 12.39 20.08 15.40
CA THR A 352 11.14 19.53 15.96
C THR A 352 11.07 18.01 15.91
N LEU A 353 11.84 17.36 15.02
CA LEU A 353 11.96 15.91 14.99
C LEU A 353 12.63 15.38 16.26
N ILE A 354 13.62 16.11 16.77
CA ILE A 354 14.44 15.68 17.91
C ILE A 354 13.94 16.26 19.22
N TRP A 355 13.56 17.54 19.25
CA TRP A 355 13.15 18.25 20.46
C TRP A 355 11.76 18.84 20.28
N GLY A 356 10.91 18.68 21.30
CA GLY A 356 9.62 19.37 21.36
C GLY A 356 9.80 20.80 21.89
N VAL A 357 8.91 21.21 22.79
CA VAL A 357 8.97 22.54 23.43
C VAL A 357 10.06 22.61 24.52
N GLU A 358 10.50 21.46 25.04
CA GLU A 358 11.48 21.36 26.14
C GLU A 358 12.69 20.49 25.75
N GLY A 359 13.85 20.78 26.38
CA GLY A 359 15.08 19.99 26.24
C GLY A 359 15.95 20.30 25.02
N ARG A 360 15.64 21.35 24.25
CA ARG A 360 16.46 21.82 23.13
C ARG A 360 17.75 22.52 23.63
N PRO A 361 18.95 22.10 23.19
CA PRO A 361 20.21 22.80 23.49
C PRO A 361 20.27 24.20 22.87
N ASN A 362 21.15 25.05 23.39
CA ASN A 362 21.41 26.37 22.79
C ASN A 362 21.93 26.21 21.37
N SER A 363 21.45 27.06 20.45
CA SER A 363 21.94 27.17 19.09
C SER A 363 23.44 27.43 19.06
N PHE A 364 24.09 26.95 18.00
CA PHE A 364 25.51 27.15 17.77
C PHE A 364 25.82 28.63 17.64
N SER A 365 26.79 29.12 18.42
CA SER A 365 27.16 30.53 18.47
C SER A 365 28.04 30.99 17.29
N GLY A 366 28.56 30.07 16.49
CA GLY A 366 29.32 30.37 15.28
C GLY A 366 28.44 30.51 14.04
N LYS A 367 29.05 30.48 12.86
CA LYS A 367 28.34 30.58 11.57
C LYS A 367 28.39 29.24 10.84
N LEU A 368 27.27 28.85 10.24
CA LEU A 368 27.17 27.69 9.34
C LEU A 368 26.71 28.20 7.97
N ASN A 369 27.59 28.11 6.98
CA ASN A 369 27.33 28.52 5.61
C ASN A 369 27.03 27.30 4.75
N VAL A 370 26.01 27.38 3.89
CA VAL A 370 25.63 26.31 2.98
C VAL A 370 26.19 26.61 1.59
N GLU A 371 27.03 25.72 1.06
CA GLU A 371 27.69 25.86 -0.24
C GLU A 371 26.96 25.15 -1.40
N GLY A 372 25.88 24.41 -1.11
CA GLY A 372 25.07 23.68 -2.10
C GLY A 372 25.11 22.16 -1.91
N ALA A 373 24.95 21.41 -3.00
CA ALA A 373 24.91 19.94 -2.96
C ALA A 373 26.30 19.32 -2.71
N GLY A 374 26.40 18.47 -1.69
CA GLY A 374 27.60 17.71 -1.32
C GLY A 374 27.66 16.33 -1.97
N ALA A 375 28.84 15.71 -1.93
CA ALA A 375 29.06 14.35 -2.43
C ALA A 375 28.76 13.30 -1.36
N VAL A 376 28.25 12.13 -1.79
CA VAL A 376 28.09 10.95 -0.93
C VAL A 376 29.37 10.15 -1.02
N GLU A 377 30.30 10.44 -0.11
CA GLU A 377 31.56 9.69 -0.01
C GLU A 377 31.35 8.51 0.94
N GLU A 378 31.41 7.29 0.40
CA GLU A 378 31.59 6.08 1.21
C GLU A 378 33.03 6.05 1.68
N GLU A 379 33.26 5.83 2.99
CA GLU A 379 34.60 5.55 3.49
C GLU A 379 35.12 4.26 2.83
N LYS A 380 35.91 4.42 1.76
CA LYS A 380 36.92 3.42 1.43
C LYS A 380 37.98 3.53 2.52
N GLY A 381 38.09 2.48 3.32
CA GLY A 381 39.21 2.31 4.23
C GLY A 381 40.50 2.34 3.42
N GLU A 382 41.20 3.47 3.46
CA GLU A 382 42.59 3.56 3.06
C GLU A 382 43.42 3.75 4.33
N GLY A 383 44.01 2.64 4.76
CA GLY A 383 45.28 2.70 5.48
C GLY A 383 46.29 3.42 4.60
N GLY A 384 46.78 4.56 5.10
CA GLY A 384 47.66 5.45 4.37
C GLY A 384 48.46 6.30 5.34
N ASP A 385 49.49 5.66 5.88
CA ASP A 385 50.59 6.20 6.67
C ASP A 385 50.99 7.66 6.31
N LYS A 386 50.86 8.57 7.27
CA LYS A 386 51.67 9.80 7.34
C LYS A 386 52.08 10.07 8.78
N HIS A 387 53.04 9.29 9.27
CA HIS A 387 53.89 9.69 10.39
C HIS A 387 54.66 10.99 10.06
N GLN A 388 54.39 12.05 10.82
CA GLN A 388 55.36 13.12 11.07
C GLN A 388 56.42 12.63 12.05
N LYS A 389 57.69 12.74 11.63
CA LYS A 389 58.92 12.46 12.38
C LYS A 389 59.13 13.41 13.56
N ARG A 390 59.49 12.83 14.70
CA ARG A 390 60.51 13.22 15.72
C ARG A 390 60.26 12.31 16.94
N GLN A 391 61.21 11.71 17.66
CA GLN A 391 62.65 11.50 17.55
C GLN A 391 62.99 10.52 18.71
N ASP A 392 63.68 9.42 18.40
CA ASP A 392 64.48 8.50 19.24
C ASP A 392 64.53 8.67 20.78
N ARG A 393 64.32 7.54 21.51
CA ARG A 393 65.39 6.89 22.29
C ARG A 393 65.06 5.46 22.74
N GLU A 394 65.84 4.55 22.18
CA GLU A 394 66.43 3.30 22.69
C GLU A 394 65.80 2.52 23.86
N GLY A 395 65.68 1.19 23.66
CA GLY A 395 65.84 0.24 24.76
C GLY A 395 65.18 -1.14 24.59
N GLY A 396 65.84 -2.06 23.86
CA GLY A 396 66.09 -3.41 24.37
C GLY A 396 65.00 -4.51 24.32
N GLN A 397 65.29 -5.48 23.46
CA GLN A 397 65.22 -6.95 23.69
C GLN A 397 63.90 -7.72 23.55
N ALA A 398 64.01 -8.72 22.65
CA ALA A 398 63.10 -9.81 22.38
C ALA A 398 63.04 -10.86 23.51
N TYR A 399 61.93 -11.59 23.60
CA TYR A 399 61.90 -13.05 23.63
C TYR A 399 60.48 -13.56 23.28
N SER A 400 60.44 -14.63 22.50
CA SER A 400 59.25 -15.34 21.98
C SER A 400 58.76 -16.46 22.90
N GLN A 401 57.59 -17.03 22.50
CA GLN A 401 57.11 -18.41 22.70
C GLN A 401 56.44 -18.71 24.06
N THR A 402 55.35 -19.48 24.20
CA THR A 402 54.61 -20.54 23.45
C THR A 402 53.11 -20.44 23.83
N ALA A 403 52.09 -21.18 23.35
CA ALA A 403 51.91 -22.51 22.77
C ALA A 403 50.54 -22.53 22.03
N GLU A 404 50.44 -23.00 20.79
CA GLU A 404 50.09 -24.37 20.34
C GLU A 404 48.60 -24.59 20.00
N THR A 405 48.43 -24.80 18.70
CA THR A 405 47.36 -25.38 17.89
C THR A 405 47.18 -26.89 18.10
N GLU A 406 45.99 -27.42 17.78
CA GLU A 406 45.72 -28.61 16.92
C GLU A 406 44.18 -28.75 16.73
N THR A 407 43.58 -28.42 15.57
CA THR A 407 43.29 -29.20 14.33
C THR A 407 42.18 -30.28 14.44
N ALA A 408 41.12 -30.18 13.60
CA ALA A 408 40.95 -31.01 12.38
C ALA A 408 39.52 -31.00 11.76
N ALA A 409 39.46 -30.65 10.47
CA ALA A 409 38.76 -31.27 9.32
C ALA A 409 37.23 -31.61 9.28
N ASN A 410 36.50 -30.84 8.46
CA ASN A 410 35.86 -31.20 7.16
C ASN A 410 34.94 -32.45 7.02
N ARG A 411 33.64 -32.26 6.67
CA ARG A 411 32.95 -32.67 5.40
C ARG A 411 31.41 -32.69 5.49
N GLN A 412 30.76 -32.33 4.38
CA GLN A 412 29.32 -32.47 3.99
C GLN A 412 28.79 -33.94 4.09
N PRO A 413 27.46 -34.22 4.08
CA PRO A 413 26.70 -34.44 2.81
C PRO A 413 25.15 -34.25 2.78
N GLN A 414 24.66 -33.97 1.55
CA GLN A 414 23.51 -34.53 0.79
C GLN A 414 22.00 -34.38 1.14
N LYS A 415 21.25 -34.18 0.03
CA LYS A 415 19.79 -34.23 -0.22
C LYS A 415 19.19 -35.64 -0.07
N GLN A 416 17.92 -35.71 0.34
CA GLN A 416 16.99 -36.79 -0.03
C GLN A 416 15.52 -36.32 -0.09
N THR A 417 14.81 -36.88 -1.06
CA THR A 417 13.43 -36.67 -1.52
C THR A 417 12.43 -37.57 -0.79
N ILE A 418 11.25 -37.08 -0.40
CA ILE A 418 10.04 -37.90 -0.13
C ILE A 418 8.75 -37.09 -0.44
N GLU A 419 7.87 -37.61 -1.32
CA GLU A 419 6.43 -37.26 -1.43
C GLU A 419 5.60 -38.11 -0.44
N PRO A 420 4.36 -37.74 -0.05
CA PRO A 420 3.21 -38.33 -0.76
C PRO A 420 1.89 -37.53 -0.82
N SER A 421 1.14 -37.83 -1.90
CA SER A 421 -0.29 -38.16 -2.03
C SER A 421 -1.43 -37.20 -1.62
N ILE A 422 -2.30 -37.01 -2.63
CA ILE A 422 -3.53 -36.21 -2.69
C ILE A 422 -4.75 -37.15 -2.53
N THR A 423 -5.79 -36.72 -1.80
CA THR A 423 -7.14 -37.32 -1.89
C THR A 423 -8.14 -36.23 -2.27
N ALA A 424 -8.96 -36.50 -3.29
CA ALA A 424 -9.92 -35.57 -3.87
C ALA A 424 -11.31 -35.66 -3.21
N VAL A 425 -11.98 -34.51 -3.02
CA VAL A 425 -13.43 -34.42 -2.79
C VAL A 425 -14.02 -33.37 -3.75
N ALA A 426 -15.23 -33.67 -4.20
CA ALA A 426 -15.92 -33.15 -5.38
C ALA A 426 -16.27 -31.64 -5.35
N THR A 427 -16.22 -31.06 -6.56
CA THR A 427 -16.59 -29.71 -6.93
C THR A 427 -18.11 -29.52 -7.02
N THR A 428 -18.63 -28.51 -6.33
CA THR A 428 -19.83 -27.76 -6.76
C THR A 428 -19.41 -26.32 -7.03
N SER A 429 -19.95 -25.76 -8.11
CA SER A 429 -19.52 -24.51 -8.76
C SER A 429 -19.68 -23.26 -7.89
N PRO A 430 -18.72 -22.29 -7.86
CA PRO A 430 -18.94 -21.02 -7.19
C PRO A 430 -19.43 -19.92 -8.14
N SER A 431 -20.49 -19.27 -7.72
CA SER A 431 -20.95 -17.96 -8.18
C SER A 431 -20.30 -16.86 -7.34
N ASN A 432 -19.63 -15.88 -7.97
CA ASN A 432 -19.30 -14.53 -7.48
C ASN A 432 -19.24 -14.28 -5.94
N THR A 433 -18.24 -14.83 -5.25
CA THR A 433 -17.95 -14.61 -3.79
C THR A 433 -16.56 -14.05 -3.48
N ALA A 434 -15.80 -13.54 -4.46
CA ALA A 434 -14.36 -13.25 -4.29
C ALA A 434 -13.97 -12.24 -3.18
N ILE A 435 -14.91 -11.47 -2.62
CA ILE A 435 -14.64 -10.60 -1.45
C ILE A 435 -14.77 -11.36 -0.13
N ASP A 436 -15.64 -12.36 -0.07
CA ASP A 436 -15.84 -13.17 1.15
C ASP A 436 -14.64 -14.12 1.37
N ASP A 437 -14.14 -14.78 0.32
CA ASP A 437 -13.11 -15.82 0.44
C ASP A 437 -11.75 -15.26 0.92
N ASP A 438 -11.30 -14.11 0.44
CA ASP A 438 -9.97 -13.55 0.78
C ASP A 438 -9.94 -12.85 2.14
N ILE A 439 -11.09 -12.31 2.59
CA ILE A 439 -11.17 -11.76 3.95
C ILE A 439 -11.45 -12.91 4.94
N MET A 440 -12.17 -13.98 4.55
CA MET A 440 -12.35 -15.22 5.36
C MET A 440 -11.05 -16.02 5.49
N ALA A 441 -10.17 -15.99 4.49
CA ALA A 441 -8.87 -16.66 4.51
C ALA A 441 -7.92 -16.17 5.62
N LEU A 442 -8.23 -15.05 6.28
CA LEU A 442 -7.40 -14.50 7.35
C LEU A 442 -7.33 -15.45 8.56
N PHE A 443 -8.38 -16.21 8.94
CA PHE A 443 -8.32 -17.25 10.00
C PHE A 443 -9.38 -18.35 9.86
N PRO A 444 -9.02 -19.65 9.96
CA PRO A 444 -10.00 -20.75 10.04
C PRO A 444 -10.71 -20.77 11.40
N GLU A 445 -11.98 -21.18 11.41
CA GLU A 445 -12.83 -21.33 12.60
C GLU A 445 -12.09 -22.09 13.73
N VAL A 446 -12.02 -21.49 14.91
CA VAL A 446 -11.63 -22.21 16.13
C VAL A 446 -12.84 -23.02 16.57
N GLY A 447 -12.89 -24.29 16.14
CA GLY A 447 -13.88 -25.25 16.61
C GLY A 447 -13.79 -25.42 18.13
N ALA A 448 -14.89 -25.12 18.81
CA ALA A 448 -15.08 -25.39 20.22
C ALA A 448 -14.86 -26.87 20.53
N ALA A 449 -14.03 -27.15 21.54
CA ALA A 449 -13.87 -28.49 22.07
C ALA A 449 -15.07 -28.85 22.95
N GLU A 450 -15.75 -29.95 22.64
CA GLU A 450 -16.66 -30.64 23.55
C GLU A 450 -16.57 -32.17 23.36
N PRO A 451 -16.95 -32.97 24.38
CA PRO A 451 -16.08 -33.98 24.98
C PRO A 451 -16.18 -35.38 24.39
N GLN A 452 -15.13 -36.16 24.67
CA GLN A 452 -14.98 -37.57 24.36
C GLN A 452 -16.12 -38.42 24.95
N ASN A 453 -16.77 -39.22 24.10
CA ASN A 453 -17.39 -40.48 24.50
C ASN A 453 -16.69 -41.62 23.79
N THR A 454 -16.14 -42.52 24.60
CA THR A 454 -15.57 -43.81 24.26
C THR A 454 -16.66 -44.76 23.78
N ASP A 455 -16.38 -45.53 22.73
CA ASP A 455 -16.41 -46.99 22.85
C ASP A 455 -15.81 -47.70 21.63
N GLU A 456 -15.06 -48.74 21.95
CA GLU A 456 -14.27 -49.61 21.09
C GLU A 456 -15.14 -50.61 20.31
N SER A 457 -14.68 -51.04 19.13
CA SER A 457 -14.15 -52.40 18.90
C SER A 457 -14.38 -52.98 17.48
N ASN A 458 -13.25 -53.25 16.82
CA ASN A 458 -12.84 -54.41 15.99
C ASN A 458 -13.74 -55.04 14.89
N GLY A 459 -13.10 -55.28 13.73
CA GLY A 459 -13.09 -56.63 13.12
C GLY A 459 -13.19 -56.79 11.59
N SER A 460 -12.05 -56.68 10.90
CA SER A 460 -11.51 -57.52 9.79
C SER A 460 -12.35 -58.04 8.59
N SER A 461 -11.91 -57.56 7.41
CA SER A 461 -11.69 -58.10 6.05
C SER A 461 -12.21 -59.44 5.48
N SER A 462 -12.39 -59.37 4.14
CA SER A 462 -12.28 -60.36 3.02
C SER A 462 -13.63 -60.65 2.33
N GLY A 463 -13.82 -60.63 1.00
CA GLY A 463 -12.99 -60.48 -0.19
C GLY A 463 -13.35 -61.58 -1.21
N GLN A 464 -13.87 -61.24 -2.41
CA GLN A 464 -13.57 -61.90 -3.73
C GLN A 464 -14.49 -61.49 -4.90
N SER A 465 -13.84 -61.41 -6.06
CA SER A 465 -14.23 -61.21 -7.48
C SER A 465 -15.09 -62.36 -8.05
N HIS A 466 -15.60 -62.49 -9.30
CA HIS A 466 -15.20 -62.08 -10.67
C HIS A 466 -16.30 -62.57 -11.67
N ASN A 467 -16.22 -62.19 -12.98
CA ASN A 467 -16.73 -62.87 -14.23
C ASN A 467 -17.94 -62.24 -14.99
N LEU A 468 -18.10 -62.22 -16.33
CA LEU A 468 -17.31 -62.56 -17.55
C LEU A 468 -18.06 -62.06 -18.85
N PHE A 469 -17.37 -62.12 -20.00
CA PHE A 469 -17.82 -62.30 -21.43
C PHE A 469 -18.10 -61.12 -22.41
N GLY A 470 -17.30 -61.07 -23.50
CA GLY A 470 -17.69 -60.68 -24.89
C GLY A 470 -17.96 -61.94 -25.77
N PRO A 471 -17.91 -61.98 -27.14
CA PRO A 471 -17.31 -61.06 -28.14
C PRO A 471 -18.03 -60.94 -29.54
N ASN A 472 -17.33 -60.32 -30.53
CA ASN A 472 -17.27 -60.56 -32.01
C ASN A 472 -17.88 -59.60 -33.09
N SER A 473 -17.00 -58.81 -33.75
CA SER A 473 -16.53 -58.80 -35.19
C SER A 473 -17.52 -59.16 -36.35
N SER A 474 -17.52 -58.63 -37.60
CA SER A 474 -16.60 -57.80 -38.44
C SER A 474 -17.11 -57.62 -39.91
N LYS A 475 -16.44 -56.72 -40.69
CA LYS A 475 -16.31 -56.57 -42.19
C LYS A 475 -17.39 -55.79 -42.97
N SER A 476 -17.16 -55.10 -44.11
CA SER A 476 -16.06 -54.33 -44.76
C SER A 476 -16.59 -53.95 -46.19
N ALA A 477 -16.43 -52.71 -46.68
CA ALA A 477 -16.30 -52.40 -48.13
C ALA A 477 -15.96 -50.91 -48.39
N ASN A 478 -15.07 -50.66 -49.35
CA ASN A 478 -14.35 -49.42 -49.68
C ASN A 478 -15.02 -48.50 -50.74
N VAL A 479 -14.94 -47.18 -50.48
CA VAL A 479 -14.41 -45.98 -51.20
C VAL A 479 -14.41 -45.90 -52.76
N PRO A 480 -14.63 -44.70 -53.38
CA PRO A 480 -13.53 -43.75 -53.70
C PRO A 480 -13.87 -42.25 -53.43
N ASN A 481 -13.09 -41.56 -52.59
CA ASN A 481 -12.01 -40.61 -52.90
C ASN A 481 -12.44 -39.22 -53.45
N THR A 482 -12.35 -38.21 -52.59
CA THR A 482 -11.82 -36.89 -52.97
C THR A 482 -10.93 -36.40 -51.84
N ILE A 483 -9.65 -36.22 -52.15
CA ILE A 483 -8.56 -35.92 -51.23
C ILE A 483 -8.42 -34.41 -51.09
N THR A 484 -8.49 -33.89 -49.87
CA THR A 484 -7.53 -32.86 -49.44
C THR A 484 -7.24 -33.04 -47.94
N LYS A 485 -6.00 -33.44 -47.66
CA LYS A 485 -5.35 -33.76 -46.37
C LYS A 485 -5.58 -32.64 -45.34
N SER A 486 -6.28 -32.88 -44.23
CA SER A 486 -5.89 -33.57 -42.98
C SER A 486 -4.83 -32.85 -42.15
N ASN A 487 -5.20 -32.42 -40.94
CA ASN A 487 -4.61 -32.95 -39.72
C ASN A 487 -5.56 -32.78 -38.52
N GLU A 488 -5.41 -33.71 -37.60
CA GLU A 488 -6.40 -34.23 -36.68
C GLU A 488 -6.67 -33.36 -35.45
N VAL A 489 -7.86 -33.61 -34.91
CA VAL A 489 -8.31 -33.52 -33.52
C VAL A 489 -7.18 -33.46 -32.49
N ASN A 490 -7.23 -32.45 -31.62
CA ASN A 490 -6.83 -32.61 -30.23
C ASN A 490 -7.77 -31.82 -29.32
N SER A 491 -8.69 -32.57 -28.70
CA SER A 491 -9.25 -32.22 -27.41
C SER A 491 -8.12 -32.30 -26.39
N ASN A 492 -7.65 -31.15 -25.88
CA ASN A 492 -6.83 -31.11 -24.68
C ASN A 492 -7.01 -29.76 -23.96
N ASN A 493 -7.58 -29.85 -22.76
CA ASN A 493 -7.58 -28.83 -21.72
C ASN A 493 -6.15 -28.43 -21.35
N SER A 494 -5.71 -27.28 -21.85
CA SER A 494 -4.84 -26.33 -21.14
C SER A 494 -4.92 -25.03 -21.93
N SER A 495 -5.64 -24.03 -21.44
CA SER A 495 -5.75 -22.72 -22.11
C SER A 495 -4.34 -22.21 -22.45
N ASP A 496 -4.09 -21.82 -23.71
CA ASP A 496 -2.80 -21.27 -24.13
C ASP A 496 -2.46 -20.09 -23.21
N LEU A 497 -1.22 -19.96 -22.73
CA LEU A 497 -0.82 -18.88 -21.80
C LEU A 497 -1.17 -17.48 -22.34
N GLY A 498 -1.26 -17.33 -23.66
CA GLY A 498 -1.74 -16.11 -24.30
C GLY A 498 -3.23 -15.84 -24.06
N GLU A 499 -4.08 -16.88 -24.12
CA GLU A 499 -5.52 -16.76 -23.86
C GLU A 499 -5.80 -16.51 -22.37
N GLN A 500 -5.05 -17.18 -21.48
CA GLN A 500 -5.12 -16.92 -20.04
C GLN A 500 -4.75 -15.47 -19.73
N PHE A 501 -3.65 -14.97 -20.31
CA PHE A 501 -3.27 -13.56 -20.21
C PHE A 501 -4.37 -12.63 -20.74
N TRP A 502 -4.99 -12.99 -21.85
CA TRP A 502 -6.05 -12.18 -22.46
C TRP A 502 -7.33 -12.12 -21.63
N GLN A 503 -7.73 -13.24 -21.03
CA GLN A 503 -8.87 -13.30 -20.11
C GLN A 503 -8.58 -12.53 -18.83
N TRP A 504 -7.38 -12.69 -18.27
CA TRP A 504 -6.92 -11.93 -17.10
C TRP A 504 -6.91 -10.42 -17.37
N LEU A 505 -6.42 -9.99 -18.53
CA LEU A 505 -6.39 -8.58 -18.90
C LEU A 505 -7.81 -7.99 -19.00
N LYS A 506 -8.76 -8.74 -19.59
CA LYS A 506 -10.16 -8.34 -19.68
C LYS A 506 -10.83 -8.24 -18.31
N ALA A 507 -10.67 -9.27 -17.48
CA ALA A 507 -11.21 -9.28 -16.13
C ALA A 507 -10.63 -8.12 -15.33
N GLY A 508 -9.31 -7.94 -15.38
CA GLY A 508 -8.60 -6.93 -14.61
C GLY A 508 -8.92 -5.48 -14.99
N LEU A 509 -9.30 -5.24 -16.25
CA LEU A 509 -9.76 -3.94 -16.70
C LEU A 509 -11.26 -3.71 -16.41
N ALA A 510 -12.05 -4.77 -16.31
CA ALA A 510 -13.47 -4.70 -15.96
C ALA A 510 -13.71 -4.56 -14.44
N ASP A 511 -12.86 -5.18 -13.61
CA ASP A 511 -12.93 -5.13 -12.14
C ASP A 511 -12.04 -4.02 -11.52
N HIS A 512 -11.32 -3.28 -12.36
CA HIS A 512 -10.40 -2.21 -11.99
C HIS A 512 -9.16 -2.65 -11.17
N SER A 513 -8.83 -3.94 -11.13
CA SER A 513 -7.57 -4.44 -10.53
C SER A 513 -6.34 -4.05 -11.37
N ILE A 514 -6.51 -3.79 -12.67
CA ILE A 514 -5.50 -3.23 -13.57
C ILE A 514 -5.80 -1.75 -13.78
N LEU A 515 -5.00 -0.89 -13.14
CA LEU A 515 -5.10 0.57 -13.29
C LEU A 515 -4.83 1.01 -14.73
N ILE A 516 -5.56 2.05 -15.17
CA ILE A 516 -5.47 2.66 -16.49
C ILE A 516 -5.10 4.15 -16.31
N ASN A 517 -4.15 4.66 -17.11
CA ASN A 517 -3.78 6.09 -17.15
C ASN A 517 -3.19 6.68 -15.87
N ASP A 518 -2.59 5.85 -15.01
CA ASP A 518 -1.82 6.29 -13.83
C ASP A 518 -0.30 6.32 -14.14
N THR A 519 0.48 7.10 -13.40
CA THR A 519 1.94 7.22 -13.44
C THR A 519 2.72 5.89 -13.40
N LYS A 520 2.15 4.85 -12.77
CA LYS A 520 2.72 3.49 -12.72
C LYS A 520 1.79 2.42 -13.33
N ALA A 521 0.74 2.83 -14.02
CA ALA A 521 -0.21 1.89 -14.61
C ALA A 521 0.47 1.01 -15.68
N PRO A 522 0.19 -0.30 -15.73
CA PRO A 522 0.71 -1.16 -16.79
C PRO A 522 -0.12 -1.07 -18.08
N VAL A 523 -1.22 -0.30 -18.07
CA VAL A 523 -2.11 -0.05 -19.22
C VAL A 523 -2.42 1.44 -19.30
N HIS A 524 -2.40 1.99 -20.50
CA HIS A 524 -2.84 3.36 -20.78
C HIS A 524 -3.76 3.39 -22.00
N VAL A 525 -4.44 4.50 -22.25
CA VAL A 525 -5.16 4.78 -23.48
C VAL A 525 -4.41 5.87 -24.25
N VAL A 526 -4.08 5.63 -25.52
CA VAL A 526 -3.37 6.58 -26.39
C VAL A 526 -3.98 6.51 -27.79
N ASN A 527 -4.34 7.65 -28.37
CA ASN A 527 -5.02 7.74 -29.67
C ASN A 527 -6.27 6.85 -29.75
N GLY A 528 -7.08 6.82 -28.68
CA GLY A 528 -8.33 6.06 -28.62
C GLY A 528 -8.19 4.53 -28.54
N THR A 529 -6.99 3.99 -28.31
CA THR A 529 -6.78 2.55 -28.09
C THR A 529 -5.91 2.27 -26.86
N TYR A 530 -6.01 1.04 -26.33
CA TYR A 530 -5.22 0.61 -25.18
C TYR A 530 -3.76 0.33 -25.57
N PHE A 531 -2.86 0.87 -24.76
CA PHE A 531 -1.41 0.67 -24.79
C PHE A 531 -0.98 -0.16 -23.56
N LEU A 532 -0.45 -1.36 -23.81
CA LEU A 532 0.02 -2.30 -22.77
C LEU A 532 1.54 -2.16 -22.57
N VAL A 533 1.97 -1.71 -21.40
CA VAL A 533 3.39 -1.43 -21.09
C VAL A 533 4.18 -2.72 -20.93
N SER A 534 5.23 -2.90 -21.73
CA SER A 534 6.07 -4.12 -21.75
C SER A 534 7.47 -3.83 -21.18
N PRO A 535 8.07 -4.73 -20.37
CA PRO A 535 7.57 -6.05 -19.96
C PRO A 535 6.62 -6.03 -18.74
N GLY A 536 6.33 -4.85 -18.18
CA GLY A 536 5.64 -4.70 -16.90
C GLY A 536 4.31 -5.45 -16.78
N ILE A 537 3.44 -5.35 -17.80
CA ILE A 537 2.14 -6.04 -17.78
C ILE A 537 2.28 -7.57 -17.78
N PHE A 538 3.26 -8.11 -18.51
CA PHE A 538 3.49 -9.56 -18.61
C PHE A 538 4.14 -10.11 -17.35
N LYS A 539 5.10 -9.37 -16.77
CA LYS A 539 5.68 -9.71 -15.46
C LYS A 539 4.60 -9.75 -14.39
N ARG A 540 3.71 -8.76 -14.36
CA ARG A 540 2.59 -8.72 -13.42
C ARG A 540 1.68 -9.94 -13.57
N PHE A 541 1.28 -10.31 -14.78
CA PHE A 541 0.50 -11.53 -15.01
C PHE A 541 1.25 -12.79 -14.56
N SER A 542 2.52 -12.91 -14.92
CA SER A 542 3.36 -14.06 -14.55
C SER A 542 3.53 -14.21 -13.04
N THR A 543 3.69 -13.12 -12.30
CA THR A 543 3.74 -13.15 -10.83
C THR A 543 2.36 -13.44 -10.21
N THR A 544 1.29 -12.82 -10.72
CA THR A 544 -0.04 -12.90 -10.08
C THR A 544 -0.83 -14.16 -10.40
N VAL A 545 -0.68 -14.70 -11.62
CA VAL A 545 -1.46 -15.85 -12.09
C VAL A 545 -0.62 -17.12 -12.15
N LEU A 546 0.66 -17.02 -12.49
CA LEU A 546 1.55 -18.18 -12.63
C LEU A 546 2.49 -18.37 -11.43
N ASN A 547 2.55 -17.41 -10.51
CA ASN A 547 3.48 -17.36 -9.37
C ASN A 547 4.96 -17.57 -9.76
N ASP A 548 5.32 -17.18 -10.99
CA ASP A 548 6.64 -17.36 -11.59
C ASP A 548 6.92 -16.20 -12.56
N GLU A 549 7.67 -15.19 -12.11
CA GLU A 549 7.98 -14.02 -12.91
C GLU A 549 8.76 -14.39 -14.18
N GLU A 550 9.61 -15.42 -14.17
CA GLU A 550 10.50 -15.75 -15.30
C GLU A 550 9.74 -16.17 -16.57
N GLN A 551 8.47 -16.56 -16.42
CA GLN A 551 7.60 -16.94 -17.54
C GLN A 551 7.08 -15.76 -18.38
N TRP A 552 7.35 -14.50 -18.01
CA TRP A 552 6.83 -13.33 -18.73
C TRP A 552 7.20 -13.33 -20.22
N LYS A 553 8.38 -13.87 -20.57
CA LYS A 553 8.83 -14.02 -21.97
C LYS A 553 7.97 -15.00 -22.76
N ALA A 554 7.57 -16.10 -22.11
CA ALA A 554 6.71 -17.12 -22.72
C ALA A 554 5.30 -16.56 -22.92
N VAL A 555 4.76 -15.88 -21.92
CA VAL A 555 3.45 -15.21 -21.98
C VAL A 555 3.43 -14.16 -23.09
N GLN A 556 4.43 -13.28 -23.14
CA GLN A 556 4.53 -12.26 -24.19
C GLN A 556 4.59 -12.86 -25.60
N LYS A 557 5.35 -13.96 -25.79
CA LYS A 557 5.42 -14.67 -27.08
C LYS A 557 4.08 -15.29 -27.46
N ARG A 558 3.32 -15.82 -26.49
CA ARG A 558 1.98 -16.39 -26.72
C ARG A 558 0.94 -15.31 -27.02
N PHE A 559 0.97 -14.18 -26.31
CA PHE A 559 0.16 -13.01 -26.62
C PHE A 559 0.40 -12.51 -28.05
N GLN A 560 1.66 -12.43 -28.50
CA GLN A 560 1.98 -12.03 -29.88
C GLN A 560 1.41 -12.98 -30.95
N LYS A 561 1.23 -14.27 -30.63
CA LYS A 561 0.63 -15.27 -31.53
C LYS A 561 -0.89 -15.07 -31.68
N LEU A 562 -1.56 -14.50 -30.68
CA LEU A 562 -3.00 -14.19 -30.77
C LEU A 562 -3.31 -13.10 -31.81
N GLY A 563 -2.33 -12.27 -32.20
CA GLY A 563 -2.47 -11.30 -33.28
C GLY A 563 -3.46 -10.18 -33.01
N ILE A 564 -3.82 -9.96 -31.74
CA ILE A 564 -4.74 -8.92 -31.26
C ILE A 564 -4.08 -7.54 -31.10
N HIS A 565 -2.75 -7.47 -31.14
CA HIS A 565 -1.97 -6.24 -31.12
C HIS A 565 -1.73 -5.66 -32.52
N VAL A 566 -1.54 -4.34 -32.60
CA VAL A 566 -1.19 -3.63 -33.84
C VAL A 566 0.26 -3.95 -34.23
N ARG A 567 0.48 -4.34 -35.48
CA ARG A 567 1.81 -4.49 -36.07
C ARG A 567 2.04 -3.34 -37.06
N SER A 568 3.07 -2.52 -36.84
CA SER A 568 3.42 -1.42 -37.73
C SER A 568 4.85 -1.60 -38.22
N GLN A 569 5.07 -1.52 -39.54
CA GLN A 569 6.40 -1.64 -40.18
C GLN A 569 7.21 -2.88 -39.74
N GLY A 570 6.55 -4.01 -39.49
CA GLY A 570 7.21 -5.25 -39.04
C GLY A 570 7.57 -5.30 -37.56
N GLN A 571 7.31 -4.24 -36.78
CA GLN A 571 7.50 -4.21 -35.34
C GLN A 571 6.18 -4.43 -34.58
N ASN A 572 6.26 -5.18 -33.47
CA ASN A 572 5.12 -5.46 -32.59
C ASN A 572 5.05 -4.50 -31.39
N ILE A 573 6.16 -3.84 -31.06
CA ILE A 573 6.30 -2.96 -29.89
C ILE A 573 6.35 -1.52 -30.41
N HIS A 574 5.48 -0.67 -29.87
CA HIS A 574 5.36 0.75 -30.18
C HIS A 574 6.00 1.57 -29.06
N LYS A 575 6.49 2.76 -29.40
CA LYS A 575 7.05 3.72 -28.45
C LYS A 575 6.05 4.85 -28.22
N VAL A 576 5.78 5.17 -26.97
CA VAL A 576 5.01 6.35 -26.58
C VAL A 576 5.92 7.27 -25.78
N SER A 577 5.84 8.57 -26.05
CA SER A 577 6.47 9.62 -25.28
C SER A 577 5.58 9.95 -24.09
N VAL A 578 6.18 10.13 -22.91
CA VAL A 578 5.53 10.57 -21.68
C VAL A 578 6.07 11.95 -21.34
N GLU A 579 5.22 12.96 -21.42
CA GLU A 579 5.55 14.33 -21.06
C GLU A 579 5.32 14.54 -19.56
N GLY A 580 6.41 14.54 -18.79
CA GLY A 580 6.39 14.97 -17.39
C GLY A 580 6.74 16.46 -17.25
N PRO A 581 6.52 17.06 -16.06
CA PRO A 581 6.72 18.49 -15.83
C PRO A 581 8.13 19.00 -16.20
N ASN A 582 9.16 18.15 -16.03
CA ASN A 582 10.56 18.52 -16.24
C ASN A 582 11.32 17.62 -17.23
N LYS A 583 10.76 16.47 -17.67
CA LYS A 583 11.45 15.48 -18.52
C LYS A 583 10.48 14.70 -19.41
N ILE A 584 10.91 14.40 -20.63
CA ILE A 584 10.24 13.47 -21.55
C ILE A 584 10.86 12.08 -21.40
N ARG A 585 10.02 11.06 -21.13
CA ARG A 585 10.46 9.64 -21.07
C ARG A 585 9.78 8.82 -22.16
N THR A 586 10.41 7.73 -22.60
CA THR A 586 9.81 6.84 -23.61
C THR A 586 9.39 5.52 -22.98
N LEU A 587 8.12 5.16 -23.11
CA LEU A 587 7.60 3.84 -22.77
C LEU A 587 7.49 2.96 -24.02
N MET A 588 7.65 1.66 -23.82
CA MET A 588 7.53 0.67 -24.89
C MET A 588 6.42 -0.32 -24.56
N GLY A 589 5.59 -0.65 -25.55
CA GLY A 589 4.40 -1.46 -25.30
C GLY A 589 3.64 -1.89 -26.55
N TYR A 590 2.50 -2.53 -26.35
CA TYR A 590 1.64 -3.02 -27.43
C TYR A 590 0.38 -2.16 -27.53
N LEU A 591 0.02 -1.74 -28.73
CA LEU A 591 -1.30 -1.15 -29.00
C LEU A 591 -2.29 -2.26 -29.34
N LEU A 592 -3.51 -2.19 -28.82
CA LEU A 592 -4.59 -3.10 -29.20
C LEU A 592 -5.25 -2.65 -30.51
N LYS A 593 -5.64 -3.63 -31.35
CA LYS A 593 -6.32 -3.34 -32.63
C LYS A 593 -7.72 -2.78 -32.43
N ASP A 594 -8.46 -3.34 -31.49
CA ASP A 594 -9.84 -2.95 -31.21
C ASP A 594 -10.03 -2.81 -29.68
N PRO A 595 -10.20 -1.57 -29.17
CA PRO A 595 -10.40 -1.35 -27.74
C PRO A 595 -11.70 -2.00 -27.21
N LYS A 596 -12.69 -2.26 -28.08
CA LYS A 596 -13.96 -2.89 -27.71
C LYS A 596 -13.80 -4.36 -27.32
N GLN A 597 -12.68 -4.99 -27.70
CA GLN A 597 -12.41 -6.37 -27.28
C GLN A 597 -12.06 -6.48 -25.79
N VAL A 598 -11.78 -5.35 -25.13
CA VAL A 598 -11.34 -5.31 -23.73
C VAL A 598 -12.33 -4.55 -22.84
N SER A 599 -12.93 -3.48 -23.32
CA SER A 599 -13.99 -2.77 -22.59
C SER A 599 -15.03 -2.18 -23.54
N GLN A 600 -16.29 -2.16 -23.13
CA GLN A 600 -17.38 -1.53 -23.89
C GLN A 600 -17.29 0.00 -23.92
N LYS A 601 -16.60 0.60 -22.94
CA LYS A 601 -16.40 2.04 -22.82
C LYS A 601 -14.91 2.32 -22.64
N THR A 602 -14.28 2.94 -23.63
CA THR A 602 -12.86 3.31 -23.57
C THR A 602 -12.71 4.56 -22.69
N PRO A 603 -11.85 4.54 -21.65
CA PRO A 603 -11.48 5.74 -20.90
C PRO A 603 -10.89 6.84 -21.80
N PRO A 604 -10.88 8.11 -21.38
CA PRO A 604 -10.23 9.17 -22.14
C PRO A 604 -8.74 8.89 -22.33
N ASP A 605 -8.16 9.42 -23.41
CA ASP A 605 -6.73 9.30 -23.69
C ASP A 605 -5.90 9.88 -22.53
N ASN A 606 -4.76 9.26 -22.26
CA ASN A 606 -3.80 9.79 -21.32
C ASN A 606 -3.14 11.04 -21.95
N TRP A 607 -3.50 12.21 -21.47
CA TRP A 607 -3.08 13.51 -22.03
C TRP A 607 -1.58 13.75 -22.00
N VAL A 608 -0.83 13.07 -21.12
CA VAL A 608 0.65 13.13 -21.08
C VAL A 608 1.33 12.14 -22.02
N LEU A 609 0.59 11.28 -22.72
CA LEU A 609 1.14 10.27 -23.63
C LEU A 609 0.91 10.63 -25.09
N THR A 610 2.01 10.68 -25.83
CA THR A 610 2.00 10.92 -27.28
C THR A 610 2.61 9.71 -28.00
N LEU A 611 1.86 9.10 -28.92
CA LEU A 611 2.37 7.99 -29.73
C LEU A 611 3.47 8.49 -30.68
N LEU A 612 4.68 7.94 -30.55
CA LEU A 612 5.78 8.28 -31.44
C LEU A 612 5.64 7.47 -32.73
N THR A 613 5.05 8.08 -33.75
CA THR A 613 5.11 7.54 -35.11
C THR A 613 6.51 7.71 -35.65
N ALA A 614 7.10 6.66 -36.22
CA ALA A 614 8.29 6.79 -37.06
C ALA A 614 7.91 7.56 -38.33
N LYS A 615 7.88 8.90 -38.27
CA LYS A 615 7.77 9.74 -39.45
C LYS A 615 9.17 9.90 -40.03
N GLY A 616 9.31 9.42 -41.26
CA GLY A 616 10.43 9.71 -42.12
C GLY A 616 10.59 11.22 -42.34
N GLU A 617 11.79 11.54 -42.81
CA GLU A 617 12.26 12.84 -43.24
C GLU A 617 11.23 13.62 -44.08
N GLY A 618 11.16 14.92 -43.82
CA GLY A 618 10.79 15.92 -44.82
C GLY A 618 9.32 16.26 -44.93
N GLU A 619 8.89 17.29 -44.18
CA GLU A 619 8.00 18.31 -44.75
C GLU A 619 8.32 19.65 -44.07
N LYS A 620 9.04 20.49 -44.82
CA LYS A 620 9.22 21.90 -44.55
C LYS A 620 7.84 22.57 -44.59
N SER A 621 7.47 23.25 -43.53
CA SER A 621 6.44 24.28 -43.59
C SER A 621 7.03 25.52 -44.25
N ASP A 622 6.69 25.72 -45.52
CA ASP A 622 6.62 27.07 -46.09
C ASP A 622 5.34 27.76 -45.58
N ALA A 623 5.46 29.07 -45.42
CA ALA A 623 4.49 30.10 -45.02
C ALA A 623 4.32 30.35 -43.51
#